data_AF-A0A954VLW5-F1
#
_entry.id   AF-A0A954VLW5-F1
#
_cell.length_a   1.000
_cell.length_b   1.000
_cell.length_c   1.000
_cell.angle_alpha   90.00
_cell.angle_beta   90.00
_cell.angle_gamma   90.00
#
_symmetry.space_group_name_H-M   'P 1'
#
loop_
_entity.id
_entity.type
_entity.pdbx_description
1 polymer ?
#
loop_
_entity_poly.entity_id
_entity_poly.type
_entity_poly.pdbx_seq_one_letter_code
_entity_poly.pdbx_strand_id
1 'polypeptide(L)'
;MRKIATLDSAFVVRIATFHFCMEVRSMLVEDFAREVSGGSFGDLRLNKRSRMLAEALAKKPNMSIPAALGGKADIAGCYRFFNNEKVSPDQILQPHVEATYQRINAVD
;
A
#
# COMPACT_ATOMS: atom_id res chain seq x y z
N MET A 1 9.13 -34.47 -30.12
CA MET A 1 9.64 -34.95 -28.82
C MET A 1 10.33 -33.81 -28.07
N ARG A 2 9.65 -33.20 -27.08
CA ARG A 2 10.29 -32.52 -25.95
C ARG A 2 9.51 -32.99 -24.71
N LYS A 3 10.16 -33.77 -23.86
CA LYS A 3 9.58 -34.31 -22.63
C LYS A 3 9.24 -33.13 -21.71
N ILE A 4 7.97 -32.91 -21.43
CA ILE A 4 7.52 -32.03 -20.33
C ILE A 4 8.00 -32.73 -19.07
N ALA A 5 8.98 -32.11 -18.40
CA ALA A 5 9.51 -32.61 -17.14
C ALA A 5 8.36 -32.72 -16.14
N THR A 6 8.26 -33.89 -15.51
CA THR A 6 7.38 -34.12 -14.36
C THR A 6 7.68 -33.08 -13.30
N LEU A 7 6.74 -32.13 -13.10
CA LEU A 7 6.78 -31.17 -12.02
C LEU A 7 6.69 -31.96 -10.72
N ASP A 8 7.81 -32.06 -10.00
CA ASP A 8 7.85 -32.67 -8.68
C ASP A 8 6.94 -31.87 -7.73
N SER A 9 6.25 -32.57 -6.82
CA SER A 9 5.34 -31.97 -5.83
C SER A 9 6.07 -30.92 -4.99
N ALA A 10 7.37 -31.10 -4.74
CA ALA A 10 8.22 -30.12 -4.08
C ALA A 10 8.37 -28.79 -4.86
N PHE A 11 8.31 -28.81 -6.19
CA PHE A 11 8.38 -27.62 -7.04
C PHE A 11 7.05 -26.84 -7.06
N VAL A 12 5.92 -27.56 -7.11
CA VAL A 12 4.58 -26.96 -6.99
C VAL A 12 4.38 -26.35 -5.60
N VAL A 13 4.82 -27.02 -4.53
CA VAL A 13 4.78 -26.48 -3.17
C VAL A 13 5.71 -25.26 -3.03
N ARG A 14 6.91 -25.26 -3.64
CA ARG A 14 7.78 -24.07 -3.63
C ARG A 14 7.17 -22.89 -4.37
N ILE A 15 6.59 -23.10 -5.55
CA ILE A 15 5.89 -22.04 -6.29
C ILE A 15 4.66 -21.58 -5.50
N ALA A 16 3.85 -22.49 -4.97
CA ALA A 16 2.66 -22.16 -4.19
C ALA A 16 3.01 -21.42 -2.89
N THR A 17 4.07 -21.80 -2.16
CA THR A 17 4.50 -21.09 -0.95
C THR A 17 5.11 -19.72 -1.28
N PHE A 18 5.84 -19.58 -2.39
CA PHE A 18 6.39 -18.28 -2.82
C PHE A 18 5.28 -17.36 -3.36
N HIS A 19 4.32 -17.91 -4.11
CA HIS A 19 3.15 -17.21 -4.61
C HIS A 19 2.24 -16.80 -3.45
N PHE A 20 1.93 -17.71 -2.53
CA PHE A 20 1.14 -17.44 -1.34
C PHE A 20 1.82 -16.43 -0.39
N CYS A 21 3.14 -16.48 -0.22
CA CYS A 21 3.88 -15.47 0.55
C CYS A 21 3.94 -14.11 -0.17
N MET A 22 4.03 -14.09 -1.51
CA MET A 22 3.88 -12.87 -2.30
C MET A 22 2.43 -12.34 -2.28
N GLU A 23 1.44 -13.21 -2.21
CA GLU A 23 0.01 -12.89 -2.29
C GLU A 23 -0.54 -12.41 -0.95
N VAL A 24 -0.15 -13.03 0.17
CA VAL A 24 -0.39 -12.51 1.53
C VAL A 24 0.33 -11.17 1.74
N ARG A 25 1.52 -10.99 1.13
CA ARG A 25 2.21 -9.69 1.10
C ARG A 25 1.45 -8.65 0.26
N SER A 26 0.83 -9.03 -0.85
CA SER A 26 -0.04 -8.14 -1.65
C SER A 26 -1.33 -7.77 -0.92
N MET A 27 -1.98 -8.70 -0.20
CA MET A 27 -3.20 -8.42 0.57
C MET A 27 -2.96 -7.35 1.64
N LEU A 28 -1.86 -7.43 2.40
CA LEU A 28 -1.53 -6.43 3.42
C LEU A 28 -1.24 -5.03 2.85
N VAL A 29 -0.67 -4.98 1.64
CA VAL A 29 -0.32 -3.72 0.96
C VAL A 29 -1.57 -3.00 0.44
N GLU A 30 -2.52 -3.75 -0.12
CA GLU A 30 -3.80 -3.18 -0.57
C GLU A 30 -4.66 -2.70 0.60
N ASP A 31 -4.65 -3.43 1.71
CA ASP A 31 -5.46 -3.08 2.88
C ASP A 31 -4.96 -1.81 3.57
N PHE A 32 -3.64 -1.67 3.78
CA PHE A 32 -3.10 -0.43 4.36
C PHE A 32 -3.37 0.79 3.47
N ALA A 33 -3.09 0.68 2.17
CA ALA A 33 -3.30 1.80 1.25
C ALA A 33 -4.79 2.18 1.15
N ARG A 34 -5.69 1.19 1.14
CA ARG A 34 -7.14 1.42 1.19
C ARG A 34 -7.54 2.11 2.49
N GLU A 35 -7.02 1.63 3.63
CA GLU A 35 -7.31 2.16 4.96
C GLU A 35 -6.90 3.64 5.08
N VAL A 36 -5.66 4.00 4.80
CA VAL A 36 -5.20 5.41 4.94
C VAL A 36 -5.69 6.35 3.83
N SER A 37 -6.11 5.81 2.67
CA SER A 37 -6.62 6.64 1.56
C SER A 37 -8.02 7.21 1.77
N GLY A 38 -8.71 6.81 2.85
CA GLY A 38 -10.04 7.33 3.21
C GLY A 38 -10.06 8.80 3.63
N GLY A 39 -8.90 9.43 3.83
CA GLY A 39 -8.78 10.81 4.26
C GLY A 39 -9.29 11.78 3.20
N SER A 40 -10.15 12.72 3.60
CA SER A 40 -10.66 13.78 2.72
C SER A 40 -9.93 15.10 2.98
N PHE A 41 -9.21 15.58 1.96
CA PHE A 41 -8.49 16.86 2.00
C PHE A 41 -9.29 18.03 1.39
N GLY A 42 -10.58 17.81 1.09
CA GLY A 42 -11.44 18.80 0.40
C GLY A 42 -11.03 19.08 -1.05
N ASP A 43 -10.09 18.31 -1.61
CA ASP A 43 -9.62 18.42 -3.00
C ASP A 43 -9.41 17.02 -3.59
N LEU A 44 -10.14 16.71 -4.66
CA LEU A 44 -10.09 15.41 -5.33
C LEU A 44 -8.69 15.05 -5.84
N ARG A 45 -7.89 16.05 -6.24
CA ARG A 45 -6.51 15.82 -6.70
C ARG A 45 -5.61 15.41 -5.54
N LEU A 46 -5.82 15.99 -4.35
CA LEU A 46 -5.08 15.62 -3.14
C LEU A 46 -5.49 14.22 -2.68
N ASN A 47 -6.78 13.89 -2.69
CA ASN A 47 -7.26 12.54 -2.36
C ASN A 47 -6.65 11.49 -3.28
N LYS A 48 -6.67 11.74 -4.60
CA LYS A 48 -6.04 10.85 -5.59
C LYS A 48 -4.54 10.69 -5.34
N ARG A 49 -3.84 11.77 -5.04
CA ARG A 49 -2.39 11.73 -4.76
C ARG A 49 -2.09 10.98 -3.47
N SER A 50 -2.85 11.20 -2.41
CA SER A 50 -2.72 10.48 -1.14
C SER A 50 -2.79 8.97 -1.35
N ARG A 51 -3.80 8.50 -2.08
CA ARG A 51 -3.94 7.09 -2.44
C ARG A 51 -2.73 6.54 -3.21
N MET A 52 -2.29 7.24 -4.26
CA MET A 52 -1.12 6.82 -5.04
C MET A 52 0.15 6.73 -4.20
N LEU A 53 0.36 7.68 -3.29
CA LEU A 53 1.52 7.67 -2.39
C LEU A 53 1.42 6.53 -1.37
N ALA A 54 0.23 6.31 -0.79
CA ALA A 54 0.00 5.20 0.14
C ALA A 54 0.26 3.85 -0.52
N GLU A 55 -0.24 3.62 -1.74
CA GLU A 55 0.01 2.39 -2.51
C GLU A 55 1.50 2.21 -2.83
N ALA A 56 2.21 3.28 -3.20
CA ALA A 56 3.64 3.21 -3.52
C ALA A 56 4.52 2.92 -2.29
N LEU A 57 4.21 3.58 -1.16
CA LEU A 57 4.94 3.41 0.10
C LEU A 57 4.62 2.07 0.76
N ALA A 58 3.38 1.60 0.70
CA ALA A 58 2.98 0.30 1.22
C ALA A 58 3.71 -0.86 0.53
N LYS A 59 3.97 -0.75 -0.78
CA LYS A 59 4.75 -1.75 -1.54
C LYS A 59 6.22 -1.83 -1.10
N LYS A 60 6.76 -0.76 -0.52
CA LYS A 60 8.20 -0.59 -0.21
C LYS A 60 8.39 0.15 1.13
N PRO A 61 7.87 -0.37 2.26
CA PRO A 61 7.79 0.38 3.53
C PRO A 61 9.15 0.62 4.16
N ASN A 62 10.16 -0.16 3.78
CA ASN A 62 11.54 -0.05 4.25
C ASN A 62 12.41 0.89 3.39
N MET A 63 11.86 1.45 2.31
CA MET A 63 12.58 2.37 1.44
C MET A 63 12.31 3.82 1.82
N SER A 64 13.28 4.69 1.57
CA SER A 64 13.06 6.14 1.65
C SER A 64 12.05 6.59 0.60
N ILE A 65 11.39 7.73 0.82
CA ILE A 65 10.41 8.31 -0.14
C ILE A 65 10.99 8.38 -1.57
N PRO A 66 12.22 8.88 -1.80
CA PRO A 66 12.80 8.91 -3.15
C PRO A 66 13.03 7.52 -3.77
N ALA A 67 13.35 6.51 -2.97
CA ALA A 67 13.61 5.14 -3.45
C ALA A 67 12.32 4.33 -3.67
N ALA A 68 11.26 4.65 -2.92
CA ALA A 68 9.95 4.04 -3.10
C ALA A 68 9.27 4.49 -4.39
N LEU A 69 9.44 5.76 -4.76
CA LEU A 69 8.81 6.43 -5.91
C LEU A 69 9.62 6.28 -7.21
N GLY A 70 8.93 6.29 -8.36
CA GLY A 70 9.51 5.89 -9.65
C GLY A 70 10.26 6.98 -10.42
N GLY A 71 9.98 8.27 -10.17
CA GLY A 71 10.60 9.36 -10.92
C GLY A 71 10.60 10.72 -10.22
N LYS A 72 11.38 11.67 -10.77
CA LYS A 72 11.54 13.03 -10.21
C LYS A 72 10.20 13.76 -10.04
N ALA A 73 9.27 13.58 -10.97
CA ALA A 73 7.94 14.19 -10.91
C ALA A 73 7.12 13.67 -9.72
N ASP A 74 7.19 12.37 -9.44
CA ASP A 74 6.48 11.74 -8.32
C ASP A 74 7.07 12.18 -6.98
N ILE A 75 8.40 12.24 -6.88
CA ILE A 75 9.11 12.71 -5.69
C ILE A 75 8.74 14.17 -5.41
N ALA A 76 8.79 15.04 -6.41
CA ALA A 76 8.38 16.43 -6.26
C ALA A 76 6.89 16.55 -5.89
N GLY A 77 6.04 15.71 -6.49
CA GLY A 77 4.62 15.63 -6.17
C GLY A 77 4.34 15.21 -4.73
N CYS A 78 5.15 14.28 -4.20
CA CYS A 78 5.09 13.78 -2.83
C CYS A 78 5.45 14.87 -1.82
N TYR A 79 6.58 15.55 -2.00
CA TYR A 79 6.95 16.65 -1.10
C TYR A 79 5.97 17.83 -1.19
N ARG A 80 5.45 18.14 -2.39
CA ARG A 80 4.37 19.15 -2.54
C ARG A 80 3.06 18.73 -1.88
N PHE A 81 2.79 17.44 -1.75
CA PHE A 81 1.61 16.94 -1.06
C PHE A 81 1.75 17.10 0.45
N PHE A 82 2.88 16.66 1.02
CA PHE A 82 3.14 16.80 2.45
C PHE A 82 3.35 18.26 2.90
N ASN A 83 3.75 19.15 1.98
CA ASN A 83 3.89 20.57 2.24
C ASN A 83 2.65 21.39 1.85
N ASN A 84 1.50 20.75 1.63
CA ASN A 84 0.27 21.44 1.26
C ASN A 84 -0.52 21.82 2.52
N GLU A 85 -0.96 23.09 2.63
CA GLU A 85 -1.71 23.58 3.79
C GLU A 85 -3.05 22.86 4.03
N LYS A 86 -3.64 22.26 2.99
CA LYS A 86 -4.88 21.45 3.09
C LYS A 86 -4.64 20.01 3.55
N VAL A 87 -3.38 19.61 3.73
CA VAL A 87 -2.98 18.26 4.12
C VAL A 87 -2.35 18.34 5.50
N SER A 88 -3.05 17.87 6.52
CA SER A 88 -2.52 17.69 7.86
C SER A 88 -2.18 16.22 8.16
N PRO A 89 -1.22 15.94 9.06
CA PRO A 89 -0.96 14.59 9.54
C PRO A 89 -2.21 13.90 10.12
N ASP A 90 -3.05 14.66 10.84
CA ASP A 90 -4.28 14.13 11.43
C ASP A 90 -5.26 13.66 10.36
N GLN A 91 -5.43 14.42 9.27
CA GLN A 91 -6.29 14.01 8.15
C GLN A 91 -5.80 12.74 7.45
N ILE A 92 -4.48 12.52 7.42
CA ILE A 92 -3.88 11.31 6.85
C ILE A 92 -4.14 10.10 7.76
N LEU A 93 -4.03 10.27 9.09
CA LEU A 93 -4.16 9.18 10.06
C LEU A 93 -5.60 8.87 10.45
N GLN A 94 -6.51 9.83 10.34
CA GLN A 94 -7.88 9.69 10.83
C GLN A 94 -8.61 8.43 10.32
N PRO A 95 -8.52 8.05 9.04
CA PRO A 95 -9.13 6.81 8.55
C PRO A 95 -8.61 5.54 9.25
N HIS A 96 -7.32 5.51 9.59
CA HIS A 96 -6.69 4.40 10.32
C HIS A 96 -7.17 4.34 11.77
N VAL A 97 -7.37 5.51 12.39
CA VAL A 97 -7.95 5.62 13.74
C VAL A 97 -9.38 5.08 13.76
N GLU A 98 -10.21 5.50 12.80
CA GLU A 98 -11.59 5.03 12.66
C GLU A 98 -11.67 3.52 12.43
N ALA A 99 -10.83 2.98 11.54
CA ALA A 99 -10.74 1.54 11.31
C ALA A 99 -10.29 0.78 12.59
N THR A 100 -9.43 1.39 13.40
CA THR A 100 -9.00 0.81 14.68
C THR A 100 -10.15 0.75 15.68
N TYR A 101 -10.93 1.83 15.83
CA TYR A 101 -12.14 1.81 16.65
C TYR A 101 -13.17 0.79 16.16
N GLN A 102 -13.37 0.66 14.84
CA GLN A 102 -14.26 -0.36 14.27
C GLN A 102 -13.83 -1.77 14.64
N ARG A 103 -12.52 -2.07 14.58
CA ARG A 103 -11.97 -3.38 14.98
C ARG A 103 -12.17 -3.65 16.47
N ILE A 104 -11.98 -2.66 17.32
CA ILE A 104 -12.19 -2.79 18.78
C ILE A 104 -13.67 -3.08 19.07
N ASN A 105 -14.58 -2.29 18.50
CA ASN A 105 -16.03 -2.45 18.70
C ASN A 105 -16.60 -3.74 18.08
N ALA A 106 -15.87 -4.43 17.20
CA ALA A 106 -16.31 -5.68 16.61
C ALA A 106 -16.01 -6.91 17.51
N VAL A 107 -15.22 -6.72 18.56
CA VAL A 107 -14.87 -7.77 19.53
C VAL A 107 -15.79 -7.76 20.74
N ASP A 108 -16.44 -6.63 21.03
CA ASP A 108 -17.45 -6.44 22.07
C ASP A 108 -18.86 -6.84 21.59
#